data_AF-A0A7C5C638-F1
#
_entry.id   AF-A0A7C5C638-F1
#
_cell.length_a   1.000
_cell.length_b   1.000
_cell.length_c   1.000
_cell.angle_alpha   90.00
_cell.angle_beta   90.00
_cell.angle_gamma   90.00
#
_symmetry.space_group_name_H-M   'P 1'
#
loop_
_entity.id
_entity.type
_entity.pdbx_description
1 polymer ?
#
loop_
_entity_poly.entity_id
_entity_poly.type
_entity_poly.pdbx_seq_one_letter_code
_entity_poly.pdbx_strand_id
1 'polypeptide(L)'
;MGPVPGVLPAGRGGRTRDRPPAGGHPAYGAASVTWSEWRMALEINRRGLPVDVDLCRAALRLHEQARGQLLDEIRSITGLSNPNSNAQLTHWLATRGVKVPNLQAATIDAMLRVPERYPEPVIRVLQCKRKAAMTAPTKWKAYLAKVSPDGRLRHMFQHRGASRTGREASRGINLQNLKRPILKTGEQAAALIRHGLLEDFRLLGLDPIEVLASSVRAGIAAPEGRVLDVADLSNIESRVVGWLTDCRFILDTYRSGKDLYKVMGAEIYHKPYDEITKKERHFSKPVVLAGPYGQGANGLVDYADSMGVSLSFEEADAHVKLFRSRCPEICDRKHGLWGFLEKAIFSAIRHGQVSRGFRLTIWCEHDYLVIRLPSGRCLFYHQPRVEKKRTPWGEMRDTFTYMGWNSDAYKWTRLNTHRGGVTENIIQTIARDVLYHWIREAF
;
A
#
# COMPACT_ATOMS: atom_id res chain seq x y z
N MET A 1 -20.36 65.30 46.00
CA MET A 1 -19.38 65.34 44.90
C MET A 1 -19.18 63.92 44.39
N GLY A 2 -19.49 63.67 43.13
CA GLY A 2 -19.34 62.36 42.47
C GLY A 2 -20.05 62.41 41.12
N PRO A 3 -19.37 62.30 39.96
CA PRO A 3 -19.88 62.80 38.70
C PRO A 3 -20.72 61.80 37.89
N VAL A 4 -21.53 62.40 37.01
CA VAL A 4 -22.35 61.87 35.91
C VAL A 4 -21.50 61.11 34.86
N PRO A 5 -22.08 60.16 34.08
CA PRO A 5 -21.33 59.28 33.19
C PRO A 5 -20.87 59.99 31.91
N GLY A 6 -19.58 59.86 31.59
CA GLY A 6 -19.00 60.33 30.32
C GLY A 6 -19.15 59.31 29.20
N VAL A 7 -19.85 59.71 28.14
CA VAL A 7 -19.85 59.06 26.82
C VAL A 7 -18.48 59.29 26.17
N LEU A 8 -17.86 58.21 25.67
CA LEU A 8 -16.67 58.27 24.79
C LEU A 8 -16.89 57.45 23.50
N PRO A 9 -16.24 57.84 22.39
CA PRO A 9 -16.79 57.72 21.04
C PRO A 9 -16.41 56.44 20.30
N ALA A 10 -17.17 56.14 19.25
CA ALA A 10 -16.92 55.06 18.31
C ALA A 10 -15.54 55.19 17.63
N GLY A 11 -14.61 54.30 17.98
CA GLY A 11 -13.28 54.17 17.40
C GLY A 11 -13.20 53.03 16.39
N ARG A 12 -12.82 53.38 15.17
CA ARG A 12 -12.68 52.60 13.93
C ARG A 12 -12.02 51.21 14.06
N GLY A 13 -12.52 50.30 13.22
CA GLY A 13 -12.10 48.91 13.06
C GLY A 13 -10.60 48.67 12.93
N GLY A 14 -10.09 47.79 13.78
CA GLY A 14 -8.81 47.12 13.64
C GLY A 14 -9.05 45.63 13.42
N ARG A 15 -8.55 45.07 12.30
CA ARG A 15 -8.52 43.62 12.07
C ARG A 15 -7.68 42.98 13.16
N THR A 16 -8.31 42.22 14.06
CA THR A 16 -7.61 41.39 15.04
C THR A 16 -6.87 40.29 14.27
N ARG A 17 -5.53 40.37 14.27
CA ARG A 17 -4.69 39.21 14.03
C ARG A 17 -4.89 38.31 15.24
N ASP A 18 -5.67 37.25 15.09
CA ASP A 18 -5.76 36.18 16.09
C ASP A 18 -4.35 35.57 16.24
N ARG A 19 -3.61 36.03 17.25
CA ARG A 19 -2.46 35.28 17.77
C ARG A 19 -3.00 34.02 18.43
N PRO A 20 -2.36 32.86 18.25
CA PRO A 20 -2.68 31.69 19.05
C PRO A 20 -2.48 32.02 20.54
N PRO A 21 -3.27 31.40 21.44
CA PRO A 21 -3.24 31.75 22.86
C PRO A 21 -1.82 31.57 23.42
N ALA A 22 -1.34 32.62 24.08
CA ALA A 22 -0.12 32.56 24.87
C ALA A 22 -0.43 31.83 26.19
N GLY A 23 0.26 30.72 26.44
CA GLY A 23 0.23 30.03 27.74
C GLY A 23 -0.18 28.57 27.66
N GLY A 24 0.78 27.69 27.97
CA GLY A 24 0.62 26.23 28.02
C GLY A 24 1.03 25.59 26.70
N HIS A 25 2.01 24.67 26.73
CA HIS A 25 2.15 23.70 25.64
C HIS A 25 0.75 23.14 25.36
N PRO A 26 0.19 23.25 24.13
CA PRO A 26 -0.95 22.43 23.81
C PRO A 26 -0.45 21.01 24.04
N ALA A 27 -0.95 20.35 25.08
CA ALA A 27 -0.75 18.93 25.22
C ALA A 27 -1.34 18.36 23.93
N TYR A 28 -0.49 18.09 22.94
CA TYR A 28 -0.87 17.28 21.80
C TYR A 28 -1.44 16.05 22.50
N GLY A 29 -2.77 15.86 22.46
CA GLY A 29 -3.53 14.99 23.37
C GLY A 29 -3.26 13.49 23.18
N ALA A 30 -2.04 13.16 22.78
CA ALA A 30 -1.58 11.93 22.21
C ALA A 30 -0.79 11.09 23.21
N ALA A 31 -0.25 11.62 24.31
CA ALA A 31 0.60 10.81 25.19
C ALA A 31 -0.17 9.63 25.80
N SER A 32 -1.28 9.85 26.49
CA SER A 32 -2.05 8.76 27.13
C SER A 32 -2.68 7.79 26.13
N VAL A 33 -3.27 8.30 25.04
CA VAL A 33 -3.90 7.47 23.99
C VAL A 33 -2.84 6.61 23.29
N THR A 34 -1.70 7.17 22.88
CA THR A 34 -0.64 6.38 22.22
C THR A 34 0.00 5.33 23.13
N TRP A 35 0.13 5.58 24.43
CA TRP A 35 0.60 4.55 25.37
C TRP A 35 -0.38 3.38 25.51
N SER A 36 -1.69 3.66 25.56
CA SER A 36 -2.70 2.60 25.60
C SER A 36 -2.70 1.74 24.33
N GLU A 37 -2.59 2.38 23.16
CA GLU A 37 -2.51 1.70 21.87
C GLU A 37 -1.22 0.87 21.73
N TRP A 38 -0.10 1.39 22.23
CA TRP A 38 1.18 0.67 22.26
C TRP A 38 1.10 -0.57 23.16
N ARG A 39 0.52 -0.45 24.36
CA ARG A 39 0.33 -1.58 25.29
C ARG A 39 -0.57 -2.65 24.68
N MET A 40 -1.66 -2.25 24.04
CA MET A 40 -2.56 -3.15 23.33
C MET A 40 -1.83 -3.87 22.18
N ALA A 41 -1.08 -3.15 21.36
CA ALA A 41 -0.27 -3.75 20.29
C ALA A 41 0.79 -4.73 20.85
N LEU A 42 1.36 -4.45 22.02
CA LEU A 42 2.27 -5.37 22.70
C LEU A 42 1.54 -6.65 23.15
N GLU A 43 0.33 -6.55 23.68
CA GLU A 43 -0.47 -7.71 24.09
C GLU A 43 -0.88 -8.57 22.89
N ILE A 44 -1.30 -7.96 21.77
CA ILE A 44 -1.57 -8.68 20.51
C ILE A 44 -0.32 -9.45 20.07
N ASN A 45 0.84 -8.77 20.03
CA ASN A 45 2.10 -9.39 19.62
C ASN A 45 2.53 -10.51 20.59
N ARG A 46 2.32 -10.31 21.89
CA ARG A 46 2.62 -11.29 22.95
C ARG A 46 1.70 -12.48 22.87
N ARG A 47 0.42 -12.31 22.49
CA ARG A 47 -0.53 -13.40 22.24
C ARG A 47 -0.22 -14.18 20.97
N GLY A 48 0.29 -13.53 19.92
CA GLY A 48 0.80 -14.18 18.71
C GLY A 48 -0.25 -14.95 17.90
N LEU A 49 0.15 -15.43 16.72
CA LEU A 49 -0.69 -16.19 15.80
C LEU A 49 -0.35 -17.68 15.85
N PRO A 50 -1.33 -18.60 15.93
CA PRO A 50 -1.07 -20.04 15.87
C PRO A 50 -0.51 -20.44 14.49
N VAL A 51 0.50 -21.30 14.47
CA VAL A 51 1.21 -21.73 13.27
C VAL A 51 1.07 -23.23 13.08
N ASP A 52 0.77 -23.63 11.85
CA ASP A 52 0.82 -25.01 11.41
C ASP A 52 2.27 -25.38 11.01
N VAL A 53 3.06 -25.79 12.00
CA VAL A 53 4.49 -26.08 11.83
C VAL A 53 4.72 -27.23 10.85
N ASP A 54 3.87 -28.25 10.88
CA ASP A 54 4.02 -29.42 10.00
C ASP A 54 3.67 -29.11 8.56
N LEU A 55 2.66 -28.26 8.32
CA LEU A 55 2.39 -27.72 7.00
C LEU A 55 3.59 -26.90 6.48
N CYS A 56 4.20 -26.08 7.34
CA CYS A 56 5.38 -25.30 6.97
C CYS A 56 6.57 -26.20 6.57
N ARG A 57 6.78 -27.32 7.27
CA ARG A 57 7.80 -28.33 6.90
C ARG A 57 7.45 -29.03 5.60
N ALA A 58 6.19 -29.42 5.41
CA ALA A 58 5.71 -30.04 4.18
C ALA A 58 5.89 -29.11 2.97
N ALA A 59 5.59 -27.82 3.14
CA ALA A 59 5.79 -26.79 2.13
C ALA A 59 7.25 -26.69 1.67
N LEU A 60 8.21 -26.79 2.59
CA LEU A 60 9.63 -26.76 2.26
C LEU A 60 10.10 -28.02 1.53
N ARG A 61 9.62 -29.20 1.92
CA ARG A 61 9.90 -30.45 1.20
C ARG A 61 9.35 -30.42 -0.23
N LEU A 62 8.09 -30.02 -0.38
CA LEU A 62 7.46 -29.89 -1.69
C LEU A 62 8.20 -28.89 -2.57
N HIS A 63 8.60 -27.75 -1.99
CA HIS A 63 9.40 -26.75 -2.70
C HIS A 63 10.73 -27.33 -3.20
N GLU A 64 11.43 -28.08 -2.35
CA GLU A 64 12.72 -28.69 -2.70
C GLU A 64 12.58 -29.66 -3.87
N GLN A 65 11.57 -30.53 -3.84
CA GLN A 65 11.28 -31.47 -4.93
C GLN A 65 10.94 -30.74 -6.24
N ALA A 66 10.00 -29.79 -6.19
CA ALA A 66 9.58 -29.03 -7.37
C ALA A 66 10.75 -28.20 -7.96
N ARG A 67 11.56 -27.58 -7.11
CA ARG A 67 12.75 -26.83 -7.54
C ARG A 67 13.80 -27.75 -8.14
N GLY A 68 13.97 -28.96 -7.60
CA GLY A 68 14.85 -29.99 -8.17
C GLY A 68 14.51 -30.30 -9.62
N GLN A 69 13.23 -30.62 -9.90
CA GLN A 69 12.76 -30.90 -11.28
C GLN A 69 13.03 -29.74 -12.24
N LEU A 70 12.80 -28.49 -11.82
CA LEU A 70 13.08 -27.32 -12.65
C LEU A 70 14.57 -27.16 -12.96
N LEU A 71 15.46 -27.44 -12.00
CA LEU A 71 16.90 -27.36 -12.19
C LEU A 71 17.42 -28.51 -13.07
N ASP A 72 16.86 -29.71 -12.93
CA ASP A 72 17.19 -30.86 -13.78
C ASP A 72 16.72 -30.62 -15.22
N GLU A 73 15.57 -29.99 -15.42
CA GLU A 73 15.10 -29.59 -16.74
C GLU A 73 16.02 -28.53 -17.38
N ILE A 74 16.41 -27.49 -16.63
CA ILE A 74 17.41 -26.53 -17.11
C ILE A 74 18.69 -27.26 -17.49
N ARG A 75 19.17 -28.19 -16.67
CA ARG A 75 20.39 -28.96 -16.95
C ARG A 75 20.22 -29.80 -18.23
N SER A 76 19.09 -30.47 -18.42
CA SER A 76 18.80 -31.28 -19.61
C SER A 76 18.79 -30.46 -20.90
N ILE A 77 18.27 -29.23 -20.86
CA ILE A 77 18.20 -28.35 -22.04
C ILE A 77 19.56 -27.69 -22.30
N THR A 78 20.28 -27.31 -21.24
CA THR A 78 21.45 -26.43 -21.35
C THR A 78 22.79 -27.16 -21.36
N GLY A 79 22.86 -28.36 -20.78
CA GLY A 79 24.11 -29.08 -20.52
C GLY A 79 24.98 -28.47 -19.41
N LEU A 80 24.46 -27.48 -18.66
CA LEU A 80 25.25 -26.77 -17.66
C LEU A 80 25.51 -27.62 -16.41
N SER A 81 26.76 -27.57 -15.91
CA SER A 81 27.13 -28.23 -14.65
C SER A 81 26.37 -27.64 -13.45
N ASN A 82 26.23 -26.31 -13.41
CA ASN A 82 25.46 -25.58 -12.41
C ASN A 82 24.29 -24.82 -13.07
N PRO A 83 23.08 -25.43 -13.18
CA PRO A 83 21.91 -24.78 -13.78
C PRO A 83 21.41 -23.56 -12.98
N ASN A 84 21.90 -23.36 -11.76
CA ASN A 84 21.56 -22.18 -10.97
C ASN A 84 22.52 -20.99 -11.20
N SER A 85 23.66 -21.19 -11.86
CA SER A 85 24.64 -20.13 -12.09
C SER A 85 24.15 -19.11 -13.13
N ASN A 86 23.96 -17.86 -12.69
CA ASN A 86 23.57 -16.78 -13.59
C ASN A 86 24.63 -16.53 -14.66
N ALA A 87 25.92 -16.63 -14.34
CA ALA A 87 27.00 -16.43 -15.31
C ALA A 87 26.98 -17.50 -16.41
N GLN A 88 26.81 -18.77 -16.03
CA GLN A 88 26.73 -19.87 -16.99
C GLN A 88 25.49 -19.75 -17.88
N LEU A 89 24.33 -19.41 -17.29
CA LEU A 89 23.10 -19.18 -18.05
C LEU A 89 23.22 -17.99 -19.01
N THR A 90 23.77 -16.86 -18.57
CA THR A 90 23.98 -15.69 -19.44
C THR A 90 24.90 -16.04 -20.61
N HIS A 91 25.97 -16.82 -20.38
CA HIS A 91 26.82 -17.29 -21.46
C HIS A 91 26.07 -18.22 -22.42
N TRP A 92 25.29 -19.18 -21.89
CA TRP A 92 24.48 -20.10 -22.70
C TRP A 92 23.41 -19.38 -23.54
N LEU A 93 22.83 -18.29 -23.03
CA LEU A 93 21.90 -17.44 -23.77
C LEU A 93 22.64 -16.68 -24.89
N ALA A 94 23.83 -16.16 -24.62
CA ALA A 94 24.63 -15.42 -25.58
C ALA A 94 25.04 -16.28 -26.79
N THR A 95 25.35 -17.58 -26.58
CA THR A 95 25.66 -18.51 -27.69
C THR A 95 24.46 -18.77 -28.61
N ARG A 96 23.24 -18.39 -28.19
CA ARG A 96 22.00 -18.46 -28.97
C ARG A 96 21.52 -17.08 -29.45
N GLY A 97 22.41 -16.08 -29.44
CA GLY A 97 22.10 -14.73 -29.88
C GLY A 97 21.27 -13.89 -28.90
N VAL A 98 21.00 -14.41 -27.69
CA VAL A 98 20.16 -13.72 -26.70
C VAL A 98 21.03 -13.02 -25.68
N LYS A 99 21.13 -11.68 -25.79
CA LYS A 99 21.86 -10.84 -24.83
C LYS A 99 20.89 -10.31 -23.77
N VAL A 100 21.23 -10.53 -22.50
CA VAL A 100 20.44 -10.05 -21.36
C VAL A 100 21.31 -9.22 -20.42
N PRO A 101 20.80 -8.09 -19.87
CA PRO A 101 21.55 -7.27 -18.92
C PRO A 101 21.72 -7.99 -17.57
N ASN A 102 20.75 -8.81 -17.19
CA ASN A 102 20.76 -9.65 -16.00
C ASN A 102 19.67 -10.73 -16.11
N LEU A 103 19.58 -11.61 -15.10
CA LEU A 103 18.55 -12.65 -14.97
C LEU A 103 17.63 -12.39 -13.77
N GLN A 104 17.33 -11.11 -13.49
CA GLN A 104 16.36 -10.73 -12.47
C GLN A 104 14.94 -10.95 -12.98
N ALA A 105 13.99 -11.07 -12.04
CA ALA A 105 12.59 -11.32 -12.33
C ALA A 105 12.02 -10.37 -13.39
N ALA A 106 12.24 -9.05 -13.26
CA ALA A 106 11.70 -8.06 -14.20
C ALA A 106 12.23 -8.24 -15.63
N THR A 107 13.52 -8.54 -15.79
CA THR A 107 14.12 -8.77 -17.11
C THR A 107 13.58 -10.05 -17.74
N ILE A 108 13.50 -11.14 -16.97
CA ILE A 108 12.94 -12.39 -17.48
C ILE A 108 11.46 -12.24 -17.82
N ASP A 109 10.67 -11.61 -16.95
CA ASP A 109 9.24 -11.37 -17.14
C ASP A 109 9.00 -10.52 -18.40
N ALA A 110 9.85 -9.52 -18.68
CA ALA A 110 9.77 -8.73 -19.90
C ALA A 110 10.05 -9.56 -21.17
N MET A 111 11.02 -10.48 -21.12
CA MET A 111 11.30 -11.39 -22.24
C MET A 111 10.16 -12.38 -22.47
N LEU A 112 9.59 -12.94 -21.40
CA LEU A 112 8.49 -13.90 -21.46
C LEU A 112 7.16 -13.28 -21.92
N ARG A 113 7.05 -11.95 -22.02
CA ARG A 113 5.91 -11.26 -22.64
C ARG A 113 5.93 -11.26 -24.17
N VAL A 114 7.09 -11.49 -24.77
CA VAL A 114 7.29 -11.55 -26.22
C VAL A 114 8.02 -12.84 -26.59
N PRO A 115 7.46 -14.02 -26.21
CA PRO A 115 8.12 -15.32 -26.37
C PRO A 115 8.55 -15.57 -27.82
N GLU A 116 7.76 -15.14 -28.80
CA GLU A 116 8.01 -15.26 -30.24
C GLU A 116 9.34 -14.65 -30.72
N ARG A 117 9.98 -13.79 -29.92
CA ARG A 117 11.30 -13.22 -30.23
C ARG A 117 12.46 -14.14 -29.90
N TYR A 118 12.22 -15.26 -29.22
CA TYR A 118 13.27 -16.13 -28.68
C TYR A 118 13.08 -17.58 -29.10
N PRO A 119 14.17 -18.37 -29.24
CA PRO A 119 14.06 -19.80 -29.51
C PRO A 119 13.33 -20.55 -28.38
N GLU A 120 12.55 -21.59 -28.71
CA GLU A 120 11.78 -22.36 -27.72
C GLU A 120 12.62 -22.89 -26.53
N PRO A 121 13.83 -23.44 -26.73
CA PRO A 121 14.67 -23.87 -25.61
C PRO A 121 15.05 -22.72 -24.66
N VAL A 122 15.21 -21.50 -25.19
CA VAL A 122 15.50 -20.31 -24.40
C VAL A 122 14.30 -19.95 -23.54
N ILE A 123 13.10 -19.90 -24.13
CA ILE A 123 11.86 -19.60 -23.42
C ILE A 123 11.68 -20.59 -22.27
N ARG A 124 11.86 -21.89 -22.54
CA ARG A 124 11.68 -22.93 -21.54
C ARG A 124 12.66 -22.79 -20.37
N VAL A 125 13.94 -22.55 -20.65
CA VAL A 125 14.96 -22.30 -19.62
C VAL A 125 14.63 -21.06 -18.78
N LEU A 126 14.18 -19.98 -19.43
CA LEU A 126 13.79 -18.75 -18.74
C LEU A 126 12.56 -18.96 -17.83
N GLN A 127 11.56 -19.72 -18.27
CA GLN A 127 10.41 -20.11 -17.46
C GLN A 127 10.84 -20.91 -16.22
N CYS A 128 11.66 -21.95 -16.40
CA CYS A 128 12.14 -22.77 -15.30
C CYS A 128 13.00 -21.96 -14.32
N LYS A 129 13.89 -21.10 -14.83
CA LYS A 129 14.72 -20.21 -14.01
C LYS A 129 13.87 -19.24 -13.21
N ARG A 130 12.85 -18.64 -13.85
CA ARG A 130 11.96 -17.68 -13.22
C ARG A 130 11.18 -18.27 -12.05
N LYS A 131 10.70 -19.51 -12.22
CA LYS A 131 9.99 -20.28 -11.18
C LYS A 131 10.93 -20.71 -10.06
N ALA A 132 12.08 -21.30 -10.39
CA ALA A 132 13.08 -21.76 -9.43
C ALA A 132 13.68 -20.64 -8.56
N ALA A 133 13.59 -19.38 -9.03
CA ALA A 133 14.03 -18.19 -8.31
C ALA A 133 12.95 -17.54 -7.41
N MET A 134 11.73 -18.08 -7.37
CA MET A 134 10.65 -17.50 -6.57
C MET A 134 10.95 -17.56 -5.07
N THR A 135 10.49 -16.54 -4.33
CA THR A 135 10.76 -16.35 -2.89
C THR A 135 9.77 -17.06 -1.96
N ALA A 136 8.92 -17.95 -2.51
CA ALA A 136 8.05 -18.83 -1.72
C ALA A 136 8.76 -19.48 -0.51
N PRO A 137 9.93 -20.14 -0.67
CA PRO A 137 10.58 -20.84 0.43
C PRO A 137 11.05 -19.87 1.52
N THR A 138 11.38 -18.62 1.20
CA THR A 138 11.86 -17.63 2.19
C THR A 138 10.81 -17.37 3.26
N LYS A 139 9.52 -17.30 2.88
CA LYS A 139 8.44 -17.05 3.84
C LYS A 139 8.13 -18.28 4.70
N TRP A 140 8.12 -19.47 4.10
CA TRP A 140 7.96 -20.74 4.83
C TRP A 140 9.12 -21.00 5.81
N LYS A 141 10.37 -20.77 5.38
CA LYS A 141 11.54 -20.81 6.28
C LYS A 141 11.41 -19.80 7.41
N ALA A 142 10.91 -18.60 7.12
CA ALA A 142 10.73 -17.57 8.13
C ALA A 142 9.67 -17.93 9.19
N TYR A 143 8.62 -18.70 8.86
CA TYR A 143 7.74 -19.28 9.88
C TYR A 143 8.51 -20.17 10.84
N LEU A 144 9.24 -21.16 10.33
CA LEU A 144 9.99 -22.10 11.17
C LEU A 144 11.08 -21.41 12.00
N ALA A 145 11.69 -20.36 11.48
CA ALA A 145 12.73 -19.61 12.19
C ALA A 145 12.18 -18.61 13.22
N LYS A 146 10.89 -18.27 13.18
CA LYS A 146 10.27 -17.24 14.05
C LYS A 146 9.17 -17.77 14.96
N VAL A 147 8.68 -18.98 14.73
CA VAL A 147 7.68 -19.63 15.59
C VAL A 147 8.29 -19.89 16.96
N SER A 148 7.52 -19.58 18.00
CA SER A 148 7.89 -19.85 19.39
C SER A 148 7.70 -21.34 19.71
N PRO A 149 8.31 -21.88 20.78
CA PRO A 149 8.18 -23.30 21.15
C PRO A 149 6.74 -23.79 21.33
N ASP A 150 5.82 -22.90 21.68
CA ASP A 150 4.38 -23.17 21.84
C ASP A 150 3.59 -23.10 20.52
N GLY A 151 4.27 -23.09 19.37
CA GLY A 151 3.64 -23.07 18.05
C GLY A 151 3.05 -21.71 17.67
N ARG A 152 3.45 -20.61 18.34
CA ARG A 152 2.90 -19.28 18.07
C ARG A 152 3.93 -18.33 17.46
N LEU A 153 3.50 -17.59 16.45
CA LEU A 153 4.27 -16.53 15.81
C LEU A 153 4.03 -15.21 16.54
N ARG A 154 5.07 -14.70 17.23
CA ARG A 154 5.01 -13.52 18.09
C ARG A 154 5.80 -12.34 17.51
N HIS A 155 5.47 -11.13 17.93
CA HIS A 155 6.23 -9.91 17.59
C HIS A 155 6.39 -9.63 16.07
N MET A 156 5.33 -9.91 15.30
CA MET A 156 5.32 -9.70 13.84
C MET A 156 4.93 -8.28 13.42
N PHE A 157 4.44 -7.45 14.34
CA PHE A 157 3.98 -6.10 14.02
C PHE A 157 4.67 -5.08 14.91
N GLN A 158 5.27 -4.06 14.29
CA GLN A 158 5.78 -2.89 14.97
C GLN A 158 4.69 -1.82 15.04
N HIS A 159 4.31 -1.43 16.26
CA HIS A 159 3.41 -0.30 16.50
C HIS A 159 4.01 0.99 15.91
N ARG A 160 3.20 1.73 15.14
CA ARG A 160 3.59 2.95 14.40
C ARG A 160 4.87 2.78 13.58
N GLY A 161 5.06 1.60 12.98
CA GLY A 161 6.23 1.30 12.14
C GLY A 161 6.29 2.11 10.84
N ALA A 162 5.16 2.63 10.36
CA ALA A 162 5.13 3.60 9.26
C ALA A 162 5.36 5.02 9.82
N SER A 163 6.52 5.59 9.53
CA SER A 163 6.99 6.85 10.14
C SER A 163 6.05 8.04 9.96
N ARG A 164 5.30 8.11 8.85
CA ARG A 164 4.38 9.22 8.58
C ARG A 164 2.98 8.97 9.14
N THR A 165 2.38 7.85 8.77
CA THR A 165 0.95 7.57 9.02
C THR A 165 0.71 6.86 10.34
N GLY A 166 1.77 6.35 10.99
CA GLY A 166 1.68 5.56 12.21
C GLY A 166 0.88 4.27 12.06
N ARG A 167 0.68 3.79 10.83
CA ARG A 167 0.26 2.41 10.57
C ARG A 167 1.30 1.44 11.13
N GLU A 168 0.86 0.26 11.49
CA GLU A 168 1.73 -0.85 11.85
C GLU A 168 2.54 -1.27 10.65
N ALA A 169 3.80 -1.61 10.91
CA ALA A 169 4.65 -2.24 9.92
C ALA A 169 4.90 -3.68 10.33
N SER A 170 4.76 -4.61 9.39
CA SER A 170 5.11 -6.00 9.66
C SER A 170 6.64 -6.21 9.68
N ARG A 171 7.08 -7.19 10.46
CA ARG A 171 8.48 -7.61 10.65
C ARG A 171 8.58 -9.13 10.43
N GLY A 172 9.78 -9.62 10.18
CA GLY A 172 10.01 -11.05 9.90
C GLY A 172 9.41 -11.48 8.56
N ILE A 173 8.27 -12.18 8.58
CA ILE A 173 7.63 -12.77 7.38
C ILE A 173 6.97 -11.71 6.48
N ASN A 174 6.69 -10.51 7.02
CA ASN A 174 5.86 -9.48 6.41
C ASN A 174 4.46 -9.98 6.05
N LEU A 175 3.63 -10.18 7.08
CA LEU A 175 2.25 -10.67 6.98
C LEU A 175 1.32 -9.70 6.25
N GLN A 176 1.70 -8.42 6.13
CA GLN A 176 0.96 -7.42 5.35
C GLN A 176 1.17 -7.55 3.84
N ASN A 177 2.26 -8.22 3.42
CA ASN A 177 2.63 -8.38 2.01
C ASN A 177 2.63 -9.86 1.58
N LEU A 178 1.54 -10.57 1.85
CA LEU A 178 1.33 -11.94 1.35
C LEU A 178 0.67 -11.90 -0.03
N LYS A 179 1.08 -12.83 -0.92
CA LYS A 179 0.47 -12.95 -2.25
C LYS A 179 -1.00 -13.32 -2.12
N ARG A 180 -1.80 -12.93 -3.12
CA ARG A 180 -3.18 -13.38 -3.22
C ARG A 180 -3.23 -14.89 -3.49
N PRO A 181 -4.12 -15.65 -2.82
CA PRO A 181 -4.32 -17.07 -3.11
C PRO A 181 -4.77 -17.30 -4.55
N ILE A 182 -4.26 -18.36 -5.18
CA ILE A 182 -4.77 -18.85 -6.47
C ILE A 182 -5.83 -19.95 -6.28
N LEU A 183 -5.78 -20.66 -5.15
CA LEU A 183 -6.78 -21.64 -4.74
C LEU A 183 -7.92 -20.96 -3.98
N LYS A 184 -9.11 -21.58 -4.02
CA LYS A 184 -10.33 -21.00 -3.41
C LYS A 184 -10.19 -20.86 -1.90
N THR A 185 -9.57 -21.84 -1.25
CA THR A 185 -9.51 -21.93 0.22
C THR A 185 -8.11 -22.31 0.70
N GLY A 186 -7.76 -21.89 1.92
CA GLY A 186 -6.49 -22.26 2.55
C GLY A 186 -6.39 -23.76 2.86
N GLU A 187 -7.52 -24.40 3.13
CA GLU A 187 -7.67 -25.82 3.42
C GLU A 187 -7.28 -26.68 2.21
N GLN A 188 -7.80 -26.32 1.02
CA GLN A 188 -7.39 -26.96 -0.25
C GLN A 188 -5.88 -26.86 -0.47
N ALA A 189 -5.31 -25.67 -0.24
CA ALA A 189 -3.87 -25.48 -0.38
C ALA A 189 -3.08 -26.33 0.62
N ALA A 190 -3.52 -26.36 1.89
CA ALA A 190 -2.90 -27.15 2.94
C ALA A 190 -2.94 -28.65 2.63
N ALA A 191 -4.08 -29.16 2.13
CA ALA A 191 -4.23 -30.56 1.76
C ALA A 191 -3.24 -30.97 0.65
N LEU A 192 -3.15 -30.19 -0.44
CA LEU A 192 -2.20 -30.43 -1.54
C LEU A 192 -0.74 -30.38 -1.06
N ILE A 193 -0.40 -29.39 -0.23
CA ILE A 193 0.95 -29.23 0.30
C ILE A 193 1.32 -30.41 1.23
N ARG A 194 0.38 -30.89 2.05
CA ARG A 194 0.61 -32.03 2.95
C ARG A 194 0.78 -33.33 2.19
N HIS A 195 -0.04 -33.57 1.16
CA HIS A 195 0.07 -34.75 0.33
C HIS A 195 1.41 -34.78 -0.42
N GLY A 196 1.83 -33.63 -0.93
CA GLY A 196 3.20 -33.41 -1.39
C GLY A 196 3.59 -34.17 -2.66
N LEU A 197 2.63 -34.77 -3.37
CA LEU A 197 2.88 -35.43 -4.66
C LEU A 197 2.81 -34.42 -5.79
N LEU A 198 3.91 -34.26 -6.53
CA LEU A 198 3.99 -33.33 -7.67
C LEU A 198 3.00 -33.69 -8.80
N GLU A 199 2.61 -34.96 -8.92
CA GLU A 199 1.66 -35.42 -9.93
C GLU A 199 0.26 -34.81 -9.73
N ASP A 200 -0.18 -34.62 -8.48
CA ASP A 200 -1.48 -34.01 -8.20
C ASP A 200 -1.57 -32.58 -8.75
N PHE A 201 -0.48 -31.82 -8.64
CA PHE A 201 -0.41 -30.47 -9.18
C PHE A 201 -0.52 -30.51 -10.71
N ARG A 202 0.14 -31.47 -11.36
CA ARG A 202 0.04 -31.67 -12.81
C ARG A 202 -1.38 -32.02 -13.25
N LEU A 203 -2.03 -32.97 -12.57
CA LEU A 203 -3.41 -33.37 -12.84
C LEU A 203 -4.42 -32.22 -12.69
N LEU A 204 -4.17 -31.33 -11.73
CA LEU A 204 -5.00 -30.15 -11.49
C LEU A 204 -4.63 -28.93 -12.35
N GLY A 205 -3.60 -29.03 -13.21
CA GLY A 205 -3.11 -27.92 -14.01
C GLY A 205 -2.52 -26.78 -13.16
N LEU A 206 -1.98 -27.10 -11.99
CA LEU A 206 -1.39 -26.17 -11.03
C LEU A 206 0.13 -26.23 -11.05
N ASP A 207 0.76 -25.09 -10.80
CA ASP A 207 2.20 -25.04 -10.53
C ASP A 207 2.47 -25.12 -9.02
N PRO A 208 3.27 -26.09 -8.53
CA PRO A 208 3.51 -26.27 -7.10
C PRO A 208 4.24 -25.07 -6.47
N ILE A 209 5.15 -24.41 -7.20
CA ILE A 209 5.87 -23.23 -6.70
C ILE A 209 4.92 -22.03 -6.57
N GLU A 210 4.00 -21.85 -7.51
CA GLU A 210 2.97 -20.82 -7.45
C GLU A 210 1.95 -21.06 -6.33
N VAL A 211 1.51 -22.31 -6.14
CA VAL A 211 0.67 -22.70 -5.00
C VAL A 211 1.38 -22.37 -3.69
N LEU A 212 2.64 -22.78 -3.53
CA LEU A 212 3.44 -22.48 -2.33
C LEU A 212 3.62 -20.98 -2.11
N ALA A 213 3.81 -20.19 -3.17
CA ALA A 213 3.99 -18.74 -3.07
C ALA A 213 2.71 -18.00 -2.66
N SER A 214 1.56 -18.49 -3.11
CA SER A 214 0.23 -17.89 -2.89
C SER A 214 -0.48 -18.40 -1.63
N SER A 215 0.01 -19.50 -1.04
CA SER A 215 -0.63 -20.19 0.10
C SER A 215 0.07 -19.97 1.43
N VAL A 216 1.00 -19.01 1.53
CA VAL A 216 1.75 -18.68 2.76
C VAL A 216 0.84 -18.34 3.95
N ARG A 217 -0.38 -17.86 3.69
CA ARG A 217 -1.38 -17.60 4.75
C ARG A 217 -1.86 -18.89 5.43
N ALA A 218 -1.88 -20.02 4.72
CA ALA A 218 -2.30 -21.31 5.27
C ALA A 218 -1.36 -21.81 6.38
N GLY A 219 -0.14 -21.27 6.48
CA GLY A 219 0.74 -21.52 7.63
C GLY A 219 0.19 -20.99 8.96
N ILE A 220 -0.82 -20.11 8.95
CA ILE A 220 -1.56 -19.67 10.13
C ILE A 220 -2.85 -20.48 10.18
N ALA A 221 -2.99 -21.34 11.18
CA ALA A 221 -4.14 -22.23 11.32
C ALA A 221 -4.70 -22.18 12.74
N ALA A 222 -6.03 -22.27 12.87
CA ALA A 222 -6.65 -22.34 14.18
C ALA A 222 -6.18 -23.61 14.93
N PRO A 223 -5.97 -23.55 16.26
CA PRO A 223 -5.81 -24.75 17.07
C PRO A 223 -7.06 -25.63 17.00
N GLU A 224 -6.88 -26.92 17.33
CA GLU A 224 -7.97 -27.90 17.44
C GLU A 224 -9.17 -27.32 18.24
N GLY A 225 -10.39 -27.54 17.74
CA GLY A 225 -11.61 -27.06 18.37
C GLY A 225 -11.83 -25.54 18.34
N ARG A 226 -11.03 -24.79 17.58
CA ARG A 226 -11.18 -23.33 17.42
C ARG A 226 -11.24 -22.94 15.94
N VAL A 227 -11.68 -21.70 15.70
CA VAL A 227 -11.68 -21.07 14.38
C VAL A 227 -10.89 -19.76 14.42
N LEU A 228 -10.41 -19.33 13.25
CA LEU A 228 -9.88 -17.98 13.07
C LEU A 228 -11.01 -17.11 12.53
N ASP A 229 -11.37 -16.08 13.28
CA ASP A 229 -12.33 -15.07 12.82
C ASP A 229 -11.59 -13.84 12.28
N VAL A 230 -12.12 -13.26 11.20
CA VAL A 230 -11.49 -12.15 10.47
C VAL A 230 -12.50 -11.02 10.29
N ALA A 231 -12.25 -9.91 10.98
CA ALA A 231 -12.96 -8.66 10.76
C ALA A 231 -12.14 -7.75 9.85
N ASP A 232 -12.76 -7.26 8.76
CA ASP A 232 -12.13 -6.35 7.80
C ASP A 232 -12.94 -5.06 7.62
N LEU A 233 -12.26 -3.92 7.63
CA LEU A 233 -12.85 -2.62 7.31
C LEU A 233 -12.88 -2.42 5.79
N SER A 234 -13.93 -2.95 5.16
CA SER A 234 -14.08 -2.98 3.70
C SER A 234 -13.92 -1.59 3.05
N ASN A 235 -12.89 -1.45 2.21
CA ASN A 235 -12.55 -0.24 1.46
C ASN A 235 -12.42 1.03 2.32
N ILE A 236 -11.91 0.91 3.57
CA ILE A 236 -11.86 2.00 4.54
C ILE A 236 -11.25 3.30 3.99
N GLU A 237 -10.14 3.24 3.26
CA GLU A 237 -9.48 4.45 2.75
C GLU A 237 -10.37 5.23 1.77
N SER A 238 -11.11 4.53 0.90
CA SER A 238 -12.05 5.19 -0.01
C SER A 238 -13.25 5.79 0.73
N ARG A 239 -13.74 5.14 1.80
CA ARG A 239 -14.80 5.68 2.65
C ARG A 239 -14.33 6.92 3.38
N VAL A 240 -13.09 6.89 3.90
CA VAL A 240 -12.46 8.02 4.58
C VAL A 240 -12.31 9.21 3.65
N VAL A 241 -11.80 9.02 2.41
CA VAL A 241 -11.68 10.17 1.48
C VAL A 241 -13.04 10.71 1.05
N GLY A 242 -14.03 9.83 0.82
CA GLY A 242 -15.41 10.23 0.55
C GLY A 242 -16.00 11.07 1.67
N TRP A 243 -15.85 10.63 2.92
CA TRP A 243 -16.31 11.36 4.11
C TRP A 243 -15.54 12.65 4.36
N LEU A 244 -14.21 12.64 4.20
CA LEU A 244 -13.37 13.81 4.45
C LEU A 244 -13.73 14.97 3.51
N THR A 245 -14.09 14.63 2.27
CA THR A 245 -14.35 15.58 1.17
C THR A 245 -15.82 15.79 0.85
N ASP A 246 -16.72 15.07 1.52
CA ASP A 246 -18.15 15.03 1.18
C ASP A 246 -18.39 14.67 -0.30
N CYS A 247 -17.52 13.81 -0.87
CA CYS A 247 -17.61 13.42 -2.27
C CYS A 247 -18.85 12.57 -2.53
N ARG A 248 -19.82 13.15 -3.25
CA ARG A 248 -21.13 12.54 -3.51
C ARG A 248 -21.03 11.21 -4.25
N PHE A 249 -20.21 11.14 -5.29
CA PHE A 249 -20.00 9.91 -6.06
C PHE A 249 -19.63 8.72 -5.16
N ILE A 250 -18.67 8.91 -4.25
CA ILE A 250 -18.22 7.85 -3.33
C ILE A 250 -19.27 7.56 -2.25
N LEU A 251 -19.79 8.61 -1.61
CA LEU A 251 -20.72 8.46 -0.49
C LEU A 251 -22.04 7.82 -0.92
N ASP A 252 -22.61 8.24 -2.05
CA ASP A 252 -23.88 7.73 -2.55
C ASP A 252 -23.74 6.30 -3.09
N THR A 253 -22.58 5.95 -3.65
CA THR A 253 -22.24 4.56 -3.98
C THR A 253 -22.33 3.67 -2.74
N TYR A 254 -21.73 4.08 -1.62
CA TYR A 254 -21.77 3.29 -0.40
C TYR A 254 -23.12 3.30 0.30
N ARG A 255 -23.86 4.42 0.30
CA ARG A 255 -25.22 4.50 0.85
C ARG A 255 -26.20 3.60 0.11
N SER A 256 -26.01 3.43 -1.20
CA SER A 256 -26.82 2.52 -2.02
C SER A 256 -26.37 1.04 -1.93
N GLY A 257 -25.42 0.71 -1.04
CA GLY A 257 -24.92 -0.66 -0.88
C GLY A 257 -24.10 -1.17 -2.08
N LYS A 258 -23.68 -0.29 -2.98
CA LYS A 258 -22.95 -0.68 -4.21
C LYS A 258 -21.44 -0.75 -3.98
N ASP A 259 -20.79 -1.58 -4.79
CA ASP A 259 -19.34 -1.70 -4.84
C ASP A 259 -18.74 -0.59 -5.70
N LEU A 260 -17.91 0.28 -5.11
CA LEU A 260 -17.28 1.42 -5.78
C LEU A 260 -16.42 1.03 -6.97
N TYR A 261 -15.73 -0.11 -6.94
CA TYR A 261 -14.96 -0.58 -8.09
C TYR A 261 -15.89 -1.02 -9.22
N LYS A 262 -17.02 -1.65 -8.89
CA LYS A 262 -18.02 -2.08 -9.87
C LYS A 262 -18.76 -0.89 -10.48
N VAL A 263 -19.07 0.15 -9.70
CA VAL A 263 -19.61 1.44 -10.20
C VAL A 263 -18.60 2.12 -11.13
N MET A 264 -17.33 2.21 -10.75
CA MET A 264 -16.30 2.75 -11.63
C MET A 264 -16.15 1.92 -12.91
N GLY A 265 -16.26 0.59 -12.80
CA GLY A 265 -16.26 -0.32 -13.96
C GLY A 265 -17.42 -0.04 -14.91
N ALA A 266 -18.63 0.19 -14.37
CA ALA A 266 -19.81 0.56 -15.17
C ALA A 266 -19.56 1.81 -16.01
N GLU A 267 -18.85 2.80 -15.46
CA GLU A 267 -18.50 4.01 -16.18
C GLU A 267 -17.39 3.81 -17.20
N ILE A 268 -16.34 3.05 -16.85
CA ILE A 268 -15.20 2.77 -17.74
C ILE A 268 -15.64 1.96 -18.97
N TYR A 269 -16.45 0.92 -18.75
CA TYR A 269 -16.86 -0.02 -19.80
C TYR A 269 -18.19 0.35 -20.46
N HIS A 270 -18.85 1.42 -20.00
CA HIS A 270 -20.17 1.85 -20.46
C HIS A 270 -21.21 0.71 -20.41
N LYS A 271 -21.22 -0.06 -19.31
CA LYS A 271 -22.13 -1.18 -19.07
C LYS A 271 -23.00 -0.96 -17.84
N PRO A 272 -24.22 -1.53 -17.78
CA PRO A 272 -25.02 -1.57 -16.57
C PRO A 272 -24.21 -2.16 -15.39
N TYR A 273 -24.44 -1.64 -14.19
CA TYR A 273 -23.73 -2.09 -12.98
C TYR A 273 -23.75 -3.62 -12.89
N ASP A 274 -24.93 -4.25 -13.00
CA ASP A 274 -25.07 -5.69 -12.80
C ASP A 274 -24.34 -6.57 -13.82
N GLU A 275 -24.05 -6.03 -15.01
CA GLU A 275 -23.31 -6.73 -16.07
C GLU A 275 -21.79 -6.67 -15.91
N ILE A 276 -21.28 -5.86 -14.98
CA ILE A 276 -19.83 -5.77 -14.73
C ILE A 276 -19.31 -7.09 -14.16
N THR A 277 -18.44 -7.71 -14.93
CA THR A 277 -17.79 -8.97 -14.60
C THR A 277 -16.76 -8.80 -13.46
N LYS A 278 -16.37 -9.92 -12.83
CA LYS A 278 -15.29 -9.93 -11.83
C LYS A 278 -13.96 -9.40 -12.39
N LYS A 279 -13.68 -9.66 -13.68
CA LYS A 279 -12.47 -9.20 -14.36
C LYS A 279 -12.49 -7.68 -14.55
N GLU A 280 -13.59 -7.13 -15.07
CA GLU A 280 -13.78 -5.69 -15.26
C GLU A 280 -13.75 -4.94 -13.92
N ARG A 281 -14.37 -5.49 -12.87
CA ARG A 281 -14.24 -4.97 -11.50
C ARG A 281 -12.79 -4.96 -10.99
N HIS A 282 -12.01 -5.99 -11.28
CA HIS A 282 -10.58 -6.02 -10.89
C HIS A 282 -9.77 -5.00 -11.70
N PHE A 283 -10.11 -4.78 -12.97
CA PHE A 283 -9.43 -3.85 -13.87
C PHE A 283 -9.77 -2.37 -13.57
N SER A 284 -10.95 -2.07 -13.03
CA SER A 284 -11.33 -0.72 -12.59
C SER A 284 -10.74 -0.32 -11.22
N LYS A 285 -10.31 -1.31 -10.42
CA LYS A 285 -9.80 -1.09 -9.06
C LYS A 285 -8.58 -0.14 -8.98
N PRO A 286 -7.55 -0.23 -9.85
CA PRO A 286 -6.40 0.68 -9.81
C PRO A 286 -6.81 2.15 -9.90
N VAL A 287 -7.83 2.48 -10.71
CA VAL A 287 -8.32 3.85 -10.91
C VAL A 287 -8.86 4.44 -9.62
N VAL A 288 -9.70 3.68 -8.90
CA VAL A 288 -10.31 4.11 -7.63
C VAL A 288 -9.26 4.24 -6.52
N LEU A 289 -8.24 3.37 -6.50
CA LEU A 289 -7.21 3.37 -5.46
C LEU A 289 -6.16 4.47 -5.67
N ALA A 290 -5.73 4.71 -6.91
CA ALA A 290 -4.70 5.71 -7.22
C ALA A 290 -5.27 7.13 -7.43
N GLY A 291 -6.53 7.22 -7.87
CA GLY A 291 -7.22 8.46 -8.20
C GLY A 291 -7.12 9.55 -7.12
N PRO A 292 -7.52 9.26 -5.85
CA PRO A 292 -7.47 10.24 -4.76
C PRO A 292 -6.05 10.76 -4.44
N TYR A 293 -5.02 9.99 -4.79
CA TYR A 293 -3.62 10.26 -4.43
C TYR A 293 -2.82 10.96 -5.52
N GLY A 294 -3.50 11.45 -6.56
CA GLY A 294 -2.90 12.37 -7.53
C GLY A 294 -2.05 11.72 -8.60
N GLN A 295 -2.20 10.41 -8.80
CA GLN A 295 -1.51 9.70 -9.86
C GLN A 295 -1.91 10.25 -11.24
N GLY A 296 -0.92 10.41 -12.13
CA GLY A 296 -1.13 10.68 -13.55
C GLY A 296 -1.11 9.38 -14.36
N ALA A 297 -1.39 9.46 -15.66
CA ALA A 297 -1.51 8.29 -16.56
C ALA A 297 -0.33 7.30 -16.43
N ASN A 298 0.92 7.77 -16.60
CA ASN A 298 2.10 6.90 -16.48
C ASN A 298 2.16 6.12 -15.17
N GLY A 299 1.97 6.78 -14.03
CA GLY A 299 2.03 6.04 -12.78
C GLY A 299 0.75 5.28 -12.44
N LEU A 300 -0.37 5.53 -13.14
CA LEU A 300 -1.52 4.62 -13.08
C LEU A 300 -1.21 3.33 -13.86
N VAL A 301 -0.50 3.41 -14.99
CA VAL A 301 0.02 2.21 -15.70
C VAL A 301 0.91 1.40 -14.75
N ASP A 302 1.93 2.02 -14.15
CA ASP A 302 2.83 1.34 -13.22
C ASP A 302 2.08 0.72 -12.02
N TYR A 303 1.11 1.45 -11.48
CA TYR A 303 0.32 0.98 -10.34
C TYR A 303 -0.61 -0.18 -10.73
N ALA A 304 -1.26 -0.10 -11.89
CA ALA A 304 -2.12 -1.16 -12.42
C ALA A 304 -1.30 -2.43 -12.70
N ASP A 305 -0.11 -2.28 -13.30
CA ASP A 305 0.82 -3.38 -13.56
C ASP A 305 1.22 -4.11 -12.27
N SER A 306 1.47 -3.35 -11.19
CA SER A 306 1.76 -3.93 -9.86
C SER A 306 0.60 -4.77 -9.29
N MET A 307 -0.62 -4.53 -9.78
CA MET A 307 -1.83 -5.27 -9.43
C MET A 307 -2.20 -6.36 -10.44
N GLY A 308 -1.35 -6.59 -11.46
CA GLY A 308 -1.58 -7.55 -12.53
C GLY A 308 -2.65 -7.10 -13.53
N VAL A 309 -2.81 -5.78 -13.72
CA VAL A 309 -3.71 -5.18 -14.71
C VAL A 309 -2.86 -4.39 -15.68
N SER A 310 -2.86 -4.78 -16.95
CA SER A 310 -2.18 -4.02 -17.99
C SER A 310 -3.13 -2.96 -18.54
N LEU A 311 -2.66 -1.71 -18.61
CA LEU A 311 -3.38 -0.57 -19.20
C LEU A 311 -2.45 0.13 -20.20
N SER A 312 -2.99 0.55 -21.34
CA SER A 312 -2.28 1.50 -22.19
C SER A 312 -2.21 2.88 -21.54
N PHE A 313 -1.32 3.74 -22.05
CA PHE A 313 -1.24 5.12 -21.58
C PHE A 313 -2.56 5.87 -21.84
N GLU A 314 -3.18 5.65 -23.00
CA GLU A 314 -4.44 6.28 -23.40
C GLU A 314 -5.60 5.85 -22.51
N GLU A 315 -5.70 4.54 -22.20
CA GLU A 315 -6.69 4.02 -21.25
C GLU A 315 -6.46 4.62 -19.86
N ALA A 316 -5.22 4.63 -19.38
CA ALA A 316 -4.88 5.20 -18.09
C ALA A 316 -5.21 6.71 -18.01
N ASP A 317 -4.92 7.48 -19.05
CA ASP A 317 -5.25 8.91 -19.12
C ASP A 317 -6.77 9.15 -19.11
N ALA A 318 -7.52 8.38 -19.91
CA ALA A 318 -8.98 8.44 -19.92
C ALA A 318 -9.58 8.10 -18.55
N HIS A 319 -9.10 7.02 -17.91
CA HIS A 319 -9.55 6.61 -16.59
C HIS A 319 -9.23 7.64 -15.49
N VAL A 320 -8.04 8.25 -15.54
CA VAL A 320 -7.66 9.34 -14.62
C VAL A 320 -8.57 10.55 -14.80
N LYS A 321 -8.87 10.93 -16.04
CA LYS A 321 -9.78 12.05 -16.35
C LYS A 321 -11.20 11.76 -15.84
N LEU A 322 -11.70 10.54 -16.08
CA LEU A 322 -13.00 10.09 -15.59
C LEU A 322 -13.10 10.13 -14.07
N PHE A 323 -12.11 9.60 -13.35
CA PHE A 323 -12.09 9.67 -11.89
C PHE A 323 -12.17 11.11 -11.39
N ARG A 324 -11.37 12.01 -12.00
CA ARG A 324 -11.32 13.43 -11.60
C ARG A 324 -12.63 14.15 -11.88
N SER A 325 -13.33 13.82 -12.96
CA SER A 325 -14.63 14.43 -13.28
C SER A 325 -15.73 13.96 -12.33
N ARG A 326 -15.66 12.72 -11.83
CA ARG A 326 -16.59 12.18 -10.84
C ARG A 326 -16.31 12.58 -9.40
N CYS A 327 -15.07 12.93 -9.09
CA CYS A 327 -14.62 13.30 -7.75
C CYS A 327 -14.05 14.73 -7.69
N PRO A 328 -14.78 15.78 -8.15
CA PRO A 328 -14.26 17.15 -8.12
C PRO A 328 -13.98 17.65 -6.70
N GLU A 329 -14.73 17.19 -5.69
CA GLU A 329 -14.51 17.53 -4.28
C GLU A 329 -13.12 17.10 -3.78
N ILE A 330 -12.53 16.08 -4.42
CA ILE A 330 -11.16 15.63 -4.15
C ILE A 330 -10.18 16.35 -5.06
N CYS A 331 -10.41 16.27 -6.37
CA CYS A 331 -9.38 16.50 -7.39
C CYS A 331 -9.29 17.94 -7.90
N ASP A 332 -10.34 18.75 -7.71
CA ASP A 332 -10.36 20.13 -8.21
C ASP A 332 -9.25 20.96 -7.55
N ARG A 333 -8.48 21.69 -8.36
CA ARG A 333 -7.31 22.45 -7.89
C ARG A 333 -7.66 23.80 -7.27
N LYS A 334 -8.90 24.24 -7.38
CA LYS A 334 -9.34 25.55 -6.87
C LYS A 334 -10.18 25.40 -5.61
N HIS A 335 -11.10 24.44 -5.59
CA HIS A 335 -12.16 24.25 -4.62
C HIS A 335 -12.15 22.87 -3.94
N GLY A 336 -11.50 21.86 -4.55
CA GLY A 336 -11.38 20.52 -3.96
C GLY A 336 -10.30 20.41 -2.88
N LEU A 337 -10.22 19.24 -2.26
CA LEU A 337 -9.22 18.92 -1.22
C LEU A 337 -7.80 19.23 -1.69
N TRP A 338 -7.47 18.86 -2.92
CA TRP A 338 -6.15 19.10 -3.50
C TRP A 338 -5.79 20.59 -3.58
N GLY A 339 -6.74 21.42 -4.02
CA GLY A 339 -6.57 22.87 -4.05
C GLY A 339 -6.44 23.47 -2.65
N PHE A 340 -7.24 23.00 -1.69
CA PHE A 340 -7.16 23.42 -0.30
C PHE A 340 -5.80 23.07 0.32
N LEU A 341 -5.34 21.82 0.20
CA LEU A 341 -4.07 21.38 0.77
C LEU A 341 -2.90 22.20 0.22
N GLU A 342 -2.82 22.41 -1.10
CA GLU A 342 -1.73 23.18 -1.71
C GLU A 342 -1.69 24.63 -1.18
N LYS A 343 -2.84 25.32 -1.20
CA LYS A 343 -2.95 26.69 -0.69
C LYS A 343 -2.66 26.78 0.81
N ALA A 344 -3.27 25.90 1.61
CA ALA A 344 -3.13 25.90 3.06
C ALA A 344 -1.68 25.65 3.49
N ILE A 345 -1.00 24.69 2.86
CA ILE A 345 0.40 24.37 3.15
C ILE A 345 1.31 25.52 2.76
N PHE A 346 1.13 26.09 1.56
CA PHE A 346 1.99 27.19 1.10
C PHE A 346 1.79 28.45 1.95
N SER A 347 0.54 28.79 2.31
CA SER A 347 0.25 29.92 3.19
C SER A 347 0.78 29.71 4.61
N ALA A 348 0.72 28.48 5.14
CA ALA A 348 1.31 28.16 6.43
C ALA A 348 2.84 28.35 6.42
N ILE A 349 3.53 27.84 5.39
CA ILE A 349 4.99 27.91 5.30
C ILE A 349 5.48 29.34 5.02
N ARG A 350 4.83 30.07 4.10
CA ARG A 350 5.29 31.40 3.66
C ARG A 350 4.85 32.54 4.56
N HIS A 351 3.68 32.39 5.18
CA HIS A 351 3.01 33.51 5.85
C HIS A 351 2.59 33.19 7.30
N GLY A 352 2.89 31.98 7.79
CA GLY A 352 2.50 31.56 9.14
C GLY A 352 0.98 31.43 9.32
N GLN A 353 0.22 31.32 8.24
CA GLN A 353 -1.24 31.32 8.29
C GLN A 353 -1.78 29.98 8.81
N VAL A 354 -2.77 30.05 9.70
CA VAL A 354 -3.58 28.89 10.09
C VAL A 354 -4.74 28.73 9.12
N SER A 355 -4.87 27.56 8.51
CA SER A 355 -5.92 27.24 7.55
C SER A 355 -6.84 26.14 8.11
N ARG A 356 -8.15 26.27 7.91
CA ARG A 356 -9.16 25.28 8.31
C ARG A 356 -10.05 24.94 7.13
N GLY A 357 -10.33 23.65 6.95
CA GLY A 357 -11.15 23.14 5.83
C GLY A 357 -11.07 21.63 5.74
N PHE A 358 -12.08 20.99 5.13
CA PHE A 358 -12.12 19.52 4.98
C PHE A 358 -11.94 18.75 6.30
N ARG A 359 -12.42 19.31 7.43
CA ARG A 359 -12.23 18.77 8.80
C ARG A 359 -10.76 18.72 9.26
N LEU A 360 -9.88 19.47 8.60
CA LEU A 360 -8.46 19.59 8.91
C LEU A 360 -8.15 20.99 9.44
N THR A 361 -7.11 21.08 10.27
CA THR A 361 -6.45 22.35 10.62
C THR A 361 -4.97 22.25 10.27
N ILE A 362 -4.45 23.21 9.51
CA ILE A 362 -3.07 23.22 8.99
C ILE A 362 -2.38 24.51 9.43
N TRP A 363 -1.20 24.40 10.03
CA TRP A 363 -0.38 25.53 10.45
C TRP A 363 1.10 25.15 10.50
N CYS A 364 1.98 26.14 10.65
CA CYS A 364 3.37 25.91 11.02
C CYS A 364 3.57 26.26 12.50
N GLU A 365 4.30 25.41 13.21
CA GLU A 365 4.67 25.58 14.61
C GLU A 365 6.11 25.12 14.80
N HIS A 366 6.97 26.02 15.30
CA HIS A 366 8.42 25.83 15.34
C HIS A 366 8.95 25.38 13.96
N ASP A 367 9.72 24.29 13.92
CA ASP A 367 10.29 23.73 12.70
C ASP A 367 9.36 22.73 11.99
N TYR A 368 8.05 22.75 12.27
CA TYR A 368 7.12 21.77 11.72
C TYR A 368 5.94 22.41 11.01
N LEU A 369 5.57 21.83 9.86
CA LEU A 369 4.22 21.94 9.34
C LEU A 369 3.38 20.87 10.06
N VAL A 370 2.26 21.29 10.62
CA VAL A 370 1.35 20.46 11.40
C VAL A 370 0.00 20.38 10.69
N ILE A 371 -0.52 19.16 10.54
CA ILE A 371 -1.88 18.90 10.05
C ILE A 371 -2.63 18.14 11.14
N ARG A 372 -3.56 18.81 11.82
CA ARG A 372 -4.46 18.18 12.80
C ARG A 372 -5.64 17.53 12.09
N LEU A 373 -5.84 16.26 12.42
CA LEU A 373 -6.90 15.39 11.93
C LEU A 373 -8.13 15.45 12.85
N PRO A 374 -9.30 14.94 12.39
CA PRO A 374 -10.53 14.93 13.19
C PRO A 374 -10.41 14.20 14.53
N SER A 375 -9.57 13.17 14.63
CA SER A 375 -9.27 12.45 15.88
C SER A 375 -8.48 13.28 16.89
N GLY A 376 -8.05 14.49 16.53
CA GLY A 376 -7.13 15.31 17.32
C GLY A 376 -5.65 14.96 17.10
N ARG A 377 -5.36 13.82 16.45
CA ARG A 377 -4.01 13.42 16.07
C ARG A 377 -3.42 14.40 15.04
N CYS A 378 -2.11 14.63 15.12
CA CYS A 378 -1.39 15.48 14.18
C CYS A 378 -0.42 14.69 13.30
N LEU A 379 -0.32 15.09 12.03
CA LEU A 379 0.79 14.79 11.15
C LEU A 379 1.82 15.91 11.24
N PHE A 380 3.10 15.55 11.19
CA PHE A 380 4.22 16.49 11.31
C PHE A 380 5.18 16.35 10.13
N TYR A 381 5.58 17.48 9.56
CA TYR A 381 6.59 17.56 8.52
C TYR A 381 7.70 18.51 8.98
N HIS A 382 8.88 17.95 9.24
CA HIS A 382 10.03 18.69 9.78
C HIS A 382 10.71 19.56 8.72
N GLN A 383 11.09 20.78 9.09
CA GLN A 383 11.71 21.81 8.26
C GLN A 383 11.03 21.96 6.89
N PRO A 384 9.72 22.28 6.88
CA PRO A 384 8.94 22.41 5.66
C PRO A 384 9.45 23.60 4.84
N ARG A 385 9.53 23.45 3.53
CA ARG A 385 9.86 24.53 2.58
C ARG A 385 8.97 24.47 1.36
N VAL A 386 8.83 25.61 0.70
CA VAL A 386 8.31 25.69 -0.67
C VAL A 386 9.48 26.03 -1.57
N GLU A 387 9.86 25.08 -2.43
CA GLU A 387 11.00 25.20 -3.34
C GLU A 387 10.52 25.11 -4.78
N LYS A 388 11.10 25.90 -5.69
CA LYS A 388 10.84 25.75 -7.12
C LYS A 388 11.61 24.54 -7.64
N LYS A 389 10.90 23.51 -8.09
CA LYS A 389 11.50 22.33 -8.72
C LYS A 389 11.02 22.16 -10.15
N ARG A 390 11.88 21.59 -10.99
CA ARG A 390 11.55 21.26 -12.37
C ARG A 390 10.65 20.03 -12.39
N THR A 391 9.51 20.13 -13.05
CA THR A 391 8.63 19.00 -13.35
C THR A 391 9.28 18.10 -14.41
N PRO A 392 8.83 16.83 -14.56
CA PRO A 392 9.29 15.95 -15.64
C PRO A 392 9.13 16.55 -17.05
N TRP A 393 8.19 17.49 -17.23
CA TRP A 393 7.90 18.17 -18.49
C TRP A 393 8.63 19.52 -18.65
N GLY A 394 9.58 19.83 -17.77
CA GLY A 394 10.48 20.97 -17.91
C GLY A 394 10.05 22.27 -17.23
N GLU A 395 8.78 22.40 -16.80
CA GLU A 395 8.29 23.59 -16.09
C GLU A 395 8.79 23.68 -14.65
N MET A 396 9.12 24.88 -14.17
CA MET A 396 9.42 25.13 -12.76
C MET A 396 8.13 25.35 -11.97
N ARG A 397 7.90 24.56 -10.92
CA ARG A 397 6.73 24.69 -10.05
C ARG A 397 7.11 24.71 -8.58
N ASP A 398 6.37 25.52 -7.82
CA ASP A 398 6.42 25.50 -6.37
C ASP A 398 6.08 24.10 -5.87
N THR A 399 6.97 23.53 -5.07
CA THR A 399 6.89 22.16 -4.57
C THR A 399 7.09 22.17 -3.06
N PHE A 400 6.20 21.47 -2.35
CA PHE A 400 6.35 21.25 -0.92
C PHE A 400 7.48 20.23 -0.66
N THR A 401 8.48 20.64 0.11
CA THR A 401 9.58 19.77 0.56
C THR A 401 9.74 19.82 2.07
N TYR A 402 10.30 18.76 2.64
CA TYR A 402 10.50 18.63 4.08
C TYR A 402 11.62 17.61 4.37
N MET A 403 12.18 17.61 5.57
CA MET A 403 13.19 16.65 6.00
C MET A 403 12.55 15.34 6.47
N GLY A 404 13.06 14.20 6.00
CA GLY A 404 12.58 12.88 6.40
C GLY A 404 13.55 11.76 6.07
N TRP A 405 13.28 10.58 6.62
CA TRP A 405 14.00 9.35 6.28
C TRP A 405 13.68 8.91 4.84
N ASN A 406 14.71 8.78 4.01
CA ASN A 406 14.63 8.13 2.71
C ASN A 406 15.08 6.68 2.85
N SER A 407 14.17 5.73 2.62
CA SER A 407 14.44 4.31 2.75
C SER A 407 15.41 3.78 1.69
N ASP A 408 15.36 4.29 0.46
CA ASP A 408 16.20 3.83 -0.65
C ASP A 408 17.65 4.30 -0.48
N ALA A 409 17.82 5.55 -0.07
CA ALA A 409 19.14 6.13 0.20
C ALA A 409 19.63 5.86 1.63
N TYR A 410 18.82 5.19 2.45
CA TYR A 410 19.06 4.87 3.87
C TYR A 410 19.61 6.06 4.69
N LYS A 411 19.05 7.25 4.47
CA LYS A 411 19.52 8.49 5.12
C LYS A 411 18.41 9.50 5.31
N TRP A 412 18.58 10.36 6.30
CA TRP A 412 17.78 11.58 6.43
C TRP A 412 18.11 12.55 5.29
N THR A 413 17.08 13.00 4.57
CA THR A 413 17.25 13.88 3.42
C THR A 413 16.03 14.76 3.21
N ARG A 414 16.13 15.72 2.29
CA ARG A 414 15.03 16.58 1.87
C ARG A 414 14.18 15.84 0.84
N LEU A 415 12.98 15.46 1.26
CA LEU A 415 11.99 14.79 0.44
C LEU A 415 11.06 15.83 -0.22
N ASN A 416 10.57 15.53 -1.42
CA ASN A 416 9.48 16.25 -2.05
C ASN A 416 8.19 15.45 -1.95
N THR A 417 7.08 16.16 -1.76
CA THR A 417 5.74 15.57 -1.87
C THR A 417 4.81 16.53 -2.59
N HIS A 418 3.70 16.01 -3.08
CA HIS A 418 2.64 16.80 -3.70
C HIS A 418 1.34 16.63 -2.91
N ARG A 419 0.34 17.44 -3.22
CA ARG A 419 -1.00 17.38 -2.62
C ARG A 419 -1.61 15.96 -2.56
N GLY A 420 -1.31 15.12 -3.54
CA GLY A 420 -1.75 13.72 -3.59
C GLY A 420 -1.07 12.84 -2.54
N GLY A 421 0.25 12.94 -2.40
CA GLY A 421 0.98 12.24 -1.32
C GLY A 421 0.62 12.76 0.08
N VAL A 422 0.30 14.05 0.24
CA VAL A 422 -0.24 14.57 1.52
C VAL A 422 -1.65 14.01 1.77
N THR A 423 -2.50 13.95 0.73
CA THR A 423 -3.83 13.32 0.80
C THR A 423 -3.70 11.87 1.28
N GLU A 424 -2.83 11.08 0.66
CA GLU A 424 -2.58 9.69 1.06
C GLU A 424 -2.21 9.58 2.55
N ASN A 425 -1.28 10.41 3.02
CA ASN A 425 -0.88 10.41 4.43
C ASN A 425 -2.06 10.70 5.38
N ILE A 426 -2.91 11.68 5.04
CA ILE A 426 -4.10 12.03 5.82
C ILE A 426 -5.08 10.85 5.86
N ILE A 427 -5.43 10.30 4.70
CA ILE A 427 -6.42 9.22 4.57
C ILE A 427 -5.95 7.96 5.29
N GLN A 428 -4.71 7.55 5.08
CA GLN A 428 -4.13 6.38 5.75
C GLN A 428 -4.07 6.55 7.27
N THR A 429 -3.82 7.77 7.75
CA THR A 429 -3.77 8.05 9.19
C THR A 429 -5.15 7.99 9.82
N ILE A 430 -6.17 8.59 9.18
CA ILE A 430 -7.55 8.51 9.66
C ILE A 430 -8.05 7.07 9.61
N ALA A 431 -7.78 6.32 8.54
CA ALA A 431 -8.13 4.90 8.44
C ALA A 431 -7.52 4.07 9.56
N ARG A 432 -6.25 4.34 9.92
CA ARG A 432 -5.61 3.73 11.09
C ARG A 432 -6.32 4.11 12.38
N ASP A 433 -6.63 5.38 12.57
CA ASP A 433 -7.27 5.84 13.81
C ASP A 433 -8.65 5.16 14.00
N VAL A 434 -9.41 4.95 12.92
CA VAL A 434 -10.65 4.15 12.95
C VAL A 434 -10.35 2.69 13.33
N LEU A 435 -9.35 2.06 12.72
CA LEU A 435 -8.96 0.68 13.05
C LEU A 435 -8.61 0.54 14.54
N TYR A 436 -7.80 1.44 15.09
CA TYR A 436 -7.40 1.38 16.50
C TYR A 436 -8.53 1.66 17.47
N HIS A 437 -9.48 2.52 17.09
CA HIS A 437 -10.71 2.68 17.85
C HIS A 437 -11.43 1.33 17.96
N TRP A 438 -11.66 0.64 16.84
CA TRP A 438 -12.31 -0.68 16.84
C TRP A 438 -11.54 -1.75 17.61
N ILE A 439 -10.21 -1.81 17.44
CA ILE A 439 -9.38 -2.77 18.21
C ILE A 439 -9.54 -2.50 19.70
N ARG A 440 -9.54 -1.23 20.13
CA ARG A 440 -9.70 -0.86 21.54
C ARG A 440 -11.08 -1.23 22.09
N GLU A 441 -12.15 -1.04 21.32
CA GLU A 441 -13.51 -1.44 21.76
C GLU A 441 -13.68 -2.96 21.82
N ALA A 442 -12.87 -3.72 21.07
CA ALA A 442 -12.88 -5.19 21.09
C ALA A 442 -11.97 -5.82 22.16
N PHE A 443 -11.09 -5.02 22.78
CA PHE A 443 -10.16 -5.42 23.85
C PHE A 443 -10.79 -5.25 25.22
#